data_AF-A0AAD7NMK1-F1
#
_entry.id   AF-A0AAD7NMK1-F1
#
_cell.length_a   1.000
_cell.length_b   1.000
_cell.length_c   1.000
_cell.angle_alpha   90.00
_cell.angle_beta   90.00
_cell.angle_gamma   90.00
#
_symmetry.space_group_name_H-M   'P 1'
#
loop_
_entity.id
_entity.type
_entity.pdbx_description
1 polymer ?
#
loop_
_entity_poly.entity_id
_entity_poly.type
_entity_poly.pdbx_seq_one_letter_code
_entity_poly.pdbx_strand_id
1 'polypeptide(L)'
;MSLLAPIISVFNYALQPVAPFTWFNISISTLDIIGAFRLCIVLRQIKESLYHQHVHVKKGSPEPRSLARDISTTLTVVYGGEVMTGTCSPYGPFEAHCASAPLLGVPPSFMVSGVIPLFFAGVQAIVEMLPAVPPMSINTELPLSIVDGFTRTLLLCNLIPPAVTGNSSPAIAASPWTLLVTSLVTANGGFFLTNLVSFLNPTPLALQTPPELQPYGWTATDLWCAPLVTGIYALLTHAQPFWADLHTVLSTMLGVGVSAKSGGGVEALDPHTARAVCVVVLTTLFVGRTVKNFAPEVWNNVFGGIKQKGEKLKTQ
;
A
#
# COMPACT_ATOMS: atom_id res chain seq x y z
N MET A 1 -29.37 -8.09 -8.35
CA MET A 1 -28.43 -7.54 -7.35
C MET A 1 -27.03 -7.62 -7.95
N SER A 2 -26.26 -6.52 -7.93
CA SER A 2 -24.89 -6.53 -8.45
C SER A 2 -24.03 -7.49 -7.62
N LEU A 3 -23.19 -8.31 -8.27
CA LEU A 3 -22.21 -9.19 -7.61
C LEU A 3 -21.26 -8.42 -6.68
N LEU A 4 -21.13 -7.10 -6.89
CA LEU A 4 -20.27 -6.20 -6.10
C LEU A 4 -20.97 -5.61 -4.88
N ALA A 5 -22.30 -5.79 -4.72
CA ALA A 5 -23.06 -5.18 -3.64
C ALA A 5 -22.52 -5.52 -2.22
N PRO A 6 -22.11 -6.78 -1.92
CA PRO A 6 -21.53 -7.10 -0.62
C PRO A 6 -20.23 -6.32 -0.35
N ILE A 7 -19.37 -6.18 -1.36
CA ILE A 7 -18.08 -5.49 -1.25
C ILE A 7 -18.33 -4.00 -0.98
N ILE A 8 -19.24 -3.38 -1.74
CA ILE A 8 -19.63 -1.98 -1.55
C ILE A 8 -20.16 -1.76 -0.12
N SER A 9 -21.02 -2.66 0.37
CA SER A 9 -21.57 -2.55 1.73
C SER A 9 -20.49 -2.66 2.81
N VAL A 10 -19.56 -3.60 2.68
CA VAL A 10 -18.42 -3.74 3.61
C VAL A 10 -17.57 -2.48 3.59
N PHE A 11 -17.27 -1.93 2.41
CA PHE A 11 -16.44 -0.74 2.27
C PHE A 11 -17.10 0.49 2.89
N ASN A 12 -18.39 0.70 2.64
CA ASN A 12 -19.15 1.82 3.20
C ASN A 12 -19.24 1.71 4.72
N TYR A 13 -19.44 0.51 5.26
CA TYR A 13 -19.44 0.29 6.70
C TYR A 13 -18.07 0.52 7.33
N ALA A 14 -17.01 -0.04 6.74
CA ALA A 14 -15.67 0.01 7.29
C ALA A 14 -15.02 1.42 7.22
N LEU A 15 -15.51 2.27 6.30
CA LEU A 15 -15.14 3.68 6.19
C LEU A 15 -15.85 4.60 7.18
N GLN A 16 -16.91 4.13 7.86
CA GLN A 16 -17.60 4.99 8.82
C GLN A 16 -16.65 5.30 10.00
N PRO A 17 -16.62 6.57 10.46
CA PRO A 17 -15.91 6.94 11.67
C PRO A 17 -16.38 6.13 12.87
N VAL A 18 -15.44 5.69 13.70
CA VAL A 18 -15.71 4.75 14.81
C VAL A 18 -15.54 5.45 16.17
N ALA A 19 -16.39 5.10 17.15
CA ALA A 19 -16.19 5.51 18.54
C ALA A 19 -14.97 4.77 19.14
N PRO A 20 -14.16 5.39 20.02
CA PRO A 20 -14.37 6.69 20.69
C PRO A 20 -13.89 7.91 19.90
N PHE A 21 -13.30 7.75 18.71
CA PHE A 21 -12.71 8.87 17.95
C PHE A 21 -13.75 9.93 17.56
N THR A 22 -14.96 9.50 17.23
CA THR A 22 -16.08 10.40 16.92
C THR A 22 -16.49 11.29 18.10
N TRP A 23 -16.26 10.88 19.34
CA TRP A 23 -16.54 11.71 20.52
C TRP A 23 -15.65 12.95 20.61
N PHE A 24 -14.45 12.87 20.00
CA PHE A 24 -13.49 13.96 19.93
C PHE A 24 -13.47 14.66 18.57
N ASN A 25 -14.50 14.43 17.72
CA ASN A 25 -14.57 14.94 16.35
C ASN A 25 -13.38 14.49 15.47
N ILE A 26 -12.84 13.30 15.74
CA ILE A 26 -11.76 12.69 14.95
C ILE A 26 -12.36 11.66 13.99
N SER A 27 -12.18 11.88 12.69
CA SER A 27 -12.70 11.01 11.62
C SER A 27 -11.78 9.83 11.33
N ILE A 28 -11.48 8.99 12.33
CA ILE A 28 -10.74 7.73 12.14
C ILE A 28 -11.74 6.60 11.84
N SER A 29 -11.55 5.92 10.72
CA SER A 29 -12.38 4.80 10.28
C SER A 29 -11.90 3.45 10.82
N THR A 30 -12.74 2.41 10.69
CA THR A 30 -12.34 1.03 11.04
C THR A 30 -11.15 0.58 10.20
N LEU A 31 -11.14 0.93 8.91
CA LEU A 31 -10.04 0.59 8.00
C LEU A 31 -8.73 1.27 8.40
N ASP A 32 -8.77 2.50 8.89
CA ASP A 32 -7.57 3.19 9.37
C ASP A 32 -6.97 2.49 10.59
N ILE A 33 -7.81 2.04 11.52
CA ILE A 33 -7.37 1.29 12.71
C ILE A 33 -6.74 -0.03 12.29
N ILE A 34 -7.44 -0.83 11.49
CA ILE A 34 -6.95 -2.13 11.02
C ILE A 34 -5.65 -1.95 10.21
N GLY A 35 -5.62 -0.97 9.31
CA GLY A 35 -4.45 -0.65 8.49
C GLY A 35 -3.25 -0.23 9.33
N ALA A 36 -3.45 0.63 10.34
CA ALA A 36 -2.38 1.05 11.24
C ALA A 36 -1.81 -0.12 12.04
N PHE A 37 -2.67 -0.92 12.69
CA PHE A 37 -2.20 -2.08 13.45
C PHE A 37 -1.48 -3.09 12.55
N ARG A 38 -2.04 -3.38 11.37
CA ARG A 38 -1.45 -4.29 10.40
C ARG A 38 -0.07 -3.82 9.97
N LEU A 39 0.07 -2.54 9.59
CA LEU A 39 1.36 -1.99 9.18
C LEU A 39 2.39 -2.10 10.30
N CYS A 40 2.07 -1.62 11.50
CA CYS A 40 2.99 -1.64 12.64
C CYS A 40 3.41 -3.08 13.02
N ILE A 41 2.47 -4.03 12.98
CA ILE A 41 2.73 -5.46 13.21
C ILE A 41 3.69 -6.01 12.15
N VAL A 42 3.46 -5.73 10.86
CA VAL A 42 4.33 -6.18 9.76
C VAL A 42 5.73 -5.62 9.90
N LEU A 43 5.86 -4.33 10.20
CA LEU A 43 7.18 -3.71 10.40
C LEU A 43 7.92 -4.37 11.55
N ARG A 44 7.22 -4.70 12.66
CA ARG A 44 7.81 -5.47 13.76
C ARG A 44 8.21 -6.89 13.33
N GLN A 45 7.37 -7.62 12.59
CA GLN A 45 7.69 -8.95 12.08
C GLN A 45 8.92 -8.95 11.16
N ILE A 46 9.03 -7.97 10.25
CA ILE A 46 10.18 -7.83 9.34
C ILE A 46 11.45 -7.54 10.14
N LYS A 47 11.41 -6.58 11.08
CA LYS A 47 12.56 -6.26 11.94
C LYS A 47 13.02 -7.47 12.76
N GLU A 48 12.09 -8.21 13.35
CA GLU A 48 12.40 -9.43 14.12
C GLU A 48 13.03 -10.50 13.22
N SER A 49 12.50 -10.73 12.02
CA SER A 49 13.09 -11.65 11.04
C SER A 49 14.52 -11.23 10.65
N LEU A 50 14.75 -9.96 10.34
CA LEU A 50 16.07 -9.43 9.99
C LEU A 50 17.05 -9.51 11.16
N TYR A 51 16.57 -9.25 12.39
CA TYR A 51 17.35 -9.41 13.60
C TYR A 51 17.80 -10.87 13.80
N HIS A 52 16.87 -11.82 13.70
CA HIS A 52 17.20 -13.25 13.81
C HIS A 52 18.21 -13.67 12.74
N GLN A 53 18.00 -13.28 11.48
CA GLN A 53 18.95 -13.56 10.40
C GLN A 53 20.33 -12.95 10.68
N HIS A 54 20.39 -11.71 11.20
CA HIS A 54 21.66 -11.07 11.55
C HIS A 54 22.39 -11.85 12.64
N VAL A 55 21.72 -12.20 13.74
CA VAL A 55 22.32 -12.93 14.86
C VAL A 55 22.77 -14.34 14.44
N HIS A 56 22.02 -15.01 13.56
CA HIS A 56 22.37 -16.34 13.07
C HIS A 56 23.55 -16.34 12.08
N VAL A 57 23.62 -15.34 11.20
CA VAL A 57 24.60 -15.32 10.08
C VAL A 57 25.83 -14.47 10.39
N LYS A 58 25.68 -13.36 11.10
CA LYS A 58 26.75 -12.41 11.41
C LYS A 58 27.01 -12.37 12.91
N LYS A 59 28.26 -12.61 13.32
CA LYS A 59 28.72 -12.49 14.73
C LYS A 59 28.82 -11.02 15.21
N GLY A 60 28.11 -10.09 14.56
CA GLY A 60 28.11 -8.67 14.93
C GLY A 60 27.16 -8.38 16.09
N SER A 61 27.46 -7.35 16.87
CA SER A 61 26.52 -6.83 17.86
C SER A 61 25.39 -6.09 17.13
N PRO A 62 24.13 -6.49 17.27
CA PRO A 62 23.02 -5.71 16.74
C PRO A 62 22.89 -4.38 17.50
N GLU A 63 22.35 -3.36 16.84
CA GLU A 63 22.02 -2.09 17.46
C GLU A 63 20.85 -2.25 18.45
N PRO A 64 20.85 -1.55 19.60
CA PRO A 64 19.72 -1.57 20.52
C PRO A 64 18.44 -1.08 19.85
N ARG A 65 17.30 -1.66 20.23
CA ARG A 65 15.98 -1.22 19.74
C ARG A 65 15.71 0.21 20.20
N SER A 66 15.17 1.02 19.29
CA SER A 66 14.84 2.42 19.55
C SER A 66 13.42 2.73 19.08
N LEU A 67 12.55 3.09 20.02
CA LEU A 67 11.17 3.48 19.72
C LEU A 67 11.12 4.67 18.75
N ALA A 68 12.06 5.61 18.86
CA ALA A 68 12.14 6.75 17.95
C ALA A 68 12.45 6.32 16.50
N ARG A 69 13.31 5.30 16.32
CA ARG A 69 13.59 4.71 15.00
C ARG A 69 12.36 3.99 14.47
N ASP A 70 11.63 3.27 15.32
CA ASP A 70 10.45 2.51 14.93
C ASP A 70 9.28 3.42 14.52
N ILE A 71 9.05 4.50 15.26
CA ILE A 71 8.07 5.53 14.91
C ILE A 71 8.50 6.23 13.61
N SER A 72 9.76 6.64 13.49
CA SER A 72 10.28 7.27 12.26
C SER A 72 10.13 6.36 11.04
N THR A 73 10.40 5.07 11.21
CA THR A 73 10.23 4.07 10.15
C THR A 73 8.77 3.99 9.73
N THR A 74 7.85 3.87 10.69
CA THR A 74 6.41 3.77 10.42
C THR A 74 5.89 5.00 9.69
N LEU A 75 6.24 6.20 10.17
CA LEU A 75 5.84 7.46 9.53
C LEU A 75 6.47 7.61 8.15
N THR A 76 7.72 7.15 7.95
CA THR A 76 8.35 7.12 6.63
C THR A 76 7.60 6.18 5.69
N VAL A 77 7.14 5.01 6.14
CA VAL A 77 6.34 4.10 5.28
C VAL A 77 5.01 4.73 4.89
N VAL A 78 4.32 5.38 5.84
CA VAL A 78 2.99 5.99 5.58
C VAL A 78 3.10 7.22 4.69
N TYR A 79 4.01 8.15 5.01
CA TYR A 79 4.06 9.47 4.37
C TYR A 79 5.22 9.66 3.40
N GLY A 80 6.15 8.72 3.30
CA GLY A 80 7.33 8.86 2.42
C GLY A 80 6.95 9.05 0.95
N GLY A 81 5.84 8.44 0.52
CA GLY A 81 5.27 8.71 -0.80
C GLY A 81 4.79 10.15 -0.96
N GLU A 82 4.04 10.67 0.02
CA GLU A 82 3.58 12.07 0.02
C GLU A 82 4.74 13.05 0.04
N VAL A 83 5.80 12.76 0.80
CA VAL A 83 7.05 13.56 0.84
C VAL A 83 7.71 13.61 -0.54
N MET A 84 7.67 12.51 -1.31
CA MET A 84 8.22 12.49 -2.67
C MET A 84 7.32 13.14 -3.72
N THR A 85 6.02 13.32 -3.43
CA THR A 85 5.06 13.92 -4.38
C THR A 85 4.67 15.36 -4.06
N GLY A 86 4.78 15.79 -2.80
CA GLY A 86 4.30 17.06 -2.29
C GLY A 86 5.29 18.22 -2.41
N THR A 87 4.85 19.45 -2.18
CA THR A 87 5.72 20.65 -2.22
C THR A 87 5.93 21.31 -0.88
N CYS A 88 7.15 21.79 -0.65
CA CYS A 88 7.43 23.00 0.13
C CYS A 88 7.38 24.22 -0.81
N SER A 89 6.57 25.23 -0.46
CA SER A 89 6.43 26.47 -1.23
C SER A 89 7.70 27.34 -1.14
N PRO A 90 8.17 27.96 -2.25
CA PRO A 90 9.31 28.88 -2.25
C PRO A 90 9.01 30.31 -1.75
N TYR A 91 7.78 30.62 -1.31
CA TYR A 91 7.42 31.96 -0.83
C TYR A 91 7.22 32.00 0.69
N GLY A 92 8.33 32.08 1.43
CA GLY A 92 8.36 32.35 2.87
C GLY A 92 9.73 32.87 3.30
N PRO A 93 9.83 34.06 3.92
CA PRO A 93 11.10 34.65 4.27
C PRO A 93 11.53 34.18 5.67
N PHE A 94 12.05 32.97 5.80
CA PHE A 94 13.11 32.63 6.77
C PHE A 94 13.52 31.16 6.61
N GLU A 95 14.82 30.93 6.68
CA GLU A 95 15.56 29.75 6.24
C GLU A 95 15.14 28.43 6.91
N ALA A 96 14.65 27.47 6.09
CA ALA A 96 14.91 26.04 6.28
C ALA A 96 14.74 25.32 4.92
N HIS A 97 15.87 24.97 4.31
CA HIS A 97 15.92 24.10 3.14
C HIS A 97 15.38 22.71 3.50
N CYS A 98 14.21 22.33 3.00
CA CYS A 98 13.75 20.94 2.98
C CYS A 98 13.75 20.43 1.54
N ALA A 99 14.76 19.65 1.19
CA ALA A 99 14.83 18.93 -0.07
C ALA A 99 13.90 17.69 -0.02
N SER A 100 12.77 17.71 -0.73
CA SER A 100 12.13 16.51 -1.31
C SER A 100 11.04 16.88 -2.35
N ALA A 101 11.33 16.58 -3.62
CA ALA A 101 10.52 16.47 -4.85
C ALA A 101 9.10 17.12 -4.99
N PRO A 102 8.91 18.08 -5.94
CA PRO A 102 7.73 18.94 -6.09
C PRO A 102 6.68 18.46 -7.12
N LEU A 103 6.38 17.15 -7.21
CA LEU A 103 5.66 16.63 -8.39
C LEU A 103 4.22 17.17 -8.54
N LEU A 104 3.52 17.48 -7.44
CA LEU A 104 2.12 17.91 -7.49
C LEU A 104 1.82 19.32 -6.96
N GLY A 105 2.72 19.99 -6.24
CA GLY A 105 2.37 21.32 -5.71
C GLY A 105 1.45 21.31 -4.48
N VAL A 106 1.24 20.14 -3.85
CA VAL A 106 0.32 19.97 -2.71
C VAL A 106 1.12 19.69 -1.44
N PRO A 107 0.86 20.38 -0.30
CA PRO A 107 1.53 20.06 0.95
C PRO A 107 1.15 18.65 1.44
N PRO A 108 2.11 17.87 2.00
CA PRO A 108 1.79 16.58 2.61
C PRO A 108 0.74 16.69 3.72
N SER A 109 -0.10 15.67 3.84
CA SER A 109 -1.26 15.66 4.74
C SER A 109 -0.86 15.80 6.22
N PHE A 110 0.29 15.22 6.61
CA PHE A 110 0.82 15.31 7.97
C PHE A 110 1.24 16.73 8.39
N MET A 111 1.49 17.63 7.42
CA MET A 111 1.77 19.04 7.71
C MET A 111 0.49 19.84 7.99
N VAL A 112 -0.65 19.36 7.48
CA VAL A 112 -1.96 19.99 7.68
C VAL A 112 -2.63 19.45 8.95
N SER A 113 -2.48 18.15 9.23
CA SER A 113 -3.08 17.50 10.40
C SER A 113 -2.12 16.53 11.09
N GLY A 114 -1.89 16.77 12.38
CA GLY A 114 -1.09 15.88 13.24
C GLY A 114 -1.86 14.66 13.76
N VAL A 115 -3.17 14.54 13.51
CA VAL A 115 -4.02 13.49 14.09
C VAL A 115 -3.61 12.10 13.61
N ILE A 116 -3.51 11.90 12.30
CA ILE A 116 -3.14 10.59 11.72
C ILE A 116 -1.67 10.24 12.04
N PRO A 117 -0.68 11.16 11.95
CA PRO A 117 0.68 10.88 12.41
C PRO A 117 0.76 10.43 13.88
N LEU A 118 0.07 11.14 14.78
CA LEU A 118 0.01 10.77 16.20
C LEU A 118 -0.68 9.42 16.41
N PHE A 119 -1.73 9.14 15.63
CA PHE A 119 -2.41 7.84 15.67
C PHE A 119 -1.46 6.70 15.29
N PHE A 120 -0.74 6.80 14.16
CA PHE A 120 0.25 5.78 13.77
C PHE A 120 1.40 5.65 14.77
N ALA A 121 1.89 6.77 15.32
CA ALA A 121 2.93 6.74 16.35
C ALA A 121 2.45 6.03 17.63
N GLY A 122 1.21 6.30 18.06
CA GLY A 122 0.58 5.64 19.20
C GLY A 122 0.38 4.14 18.98
N VAL A 123 -0.13 3.74 17.81
CA VAL A 123 -0.27 2.32 17.45
C VAL A 123 1.08 1.63 17.39
N GLN A 124 2.12 2.27 16.82
CA GLN A 124 3.47 1.73 16.80
C GLN A 124 4.01 1.51 18.22
N ALA A 125 3.82 2.48 19.13
CA ALA A 125 4.23 2.34 20.52
C ALA A 125 3.51 1.17 21.21
N ILE A 126 2.19 1.02 21.00
CA ILE A 126 1.42 -0.12 21.53
C ILE A 126 1.96 -1.44 20.99
N VAL A 127 2.22 -1.52 19.67
CA VAL A 127 2.73 -2.74 19.05
C VAL A 127 4.11 -3.10 19.59
N GLU A 128 5.00 -2.14 19.86
CA GLU A 128 6.31 -2.42 20.48
C GLU A 128 6.18 -2.91 21.95
N MET A 129 5.12 -2.53 22.66
CA MET A 129 4.86 -3.02 24.03
C MET A 129 4.32 -4.45 24.07
N LEU A 130 3.90 -5.04 22.95
CA LEU A 130 3.42 -6.43 22.93
C LEU A 130 4.56 -7.40 23.27
N PRO A 131 4.32 -8.45 24.08
CA PRO A 131 5.36 -9.39 24.49
C PRO A 131 5.92 -10.19 23.30
N ALA A 132 5.06 -10.55 22.35
CA ALA A 132 5.42 -11.26 21.13
C ALA A 132 4.43 -10.93 20.02
N VAL A 133 4.90 -10.99 18.78
CA VAL A 133 4.07 -10.87 17.57
C VAL A 133 4.11 -12.21 16.83
N PRO A 134 2.97 -12.70 16.29
CA PRO A 134 2.97 -13.95 15.52
C PRO A 134 3.96 -13.88 14.34
N PRO A 135 4.70 -14.95 14.03
CA PRO A 135 5.57 -14.98 12.86
C PRO A 135 4.76 -14.91 11.56
N MET A 136 5.38 -14.41 10.50
CA MET A 136 4.77 -14.41 9.16
C MET A 136 4.61 -15.86 8.68
N SER A 137 3.37 -16.26 8.42
CA SER A 137 3.01 -17.59 7.93
C SER A 137 1.86 -17.50 6.94
N ILE A 138 1.60 -18.54 6.16
CA ILE A 138 0.45 -18.54 5.23
C ILE A 138 -0.88 -18.30 5.96
N ASN A 139 -1.05 -18.85 7.16
CA ASN A 139 -2.29 -18.78 7.92
C ASN A 139 -2.59 -17.36 8.42
N THR A 140 -1.54 -16.56 8.64
CA THR A 140 -1.68 -15.16 9.04
C THR A 140 -1.73 -14.26 7.82
N GLU A 141 -0.84 -14.45 6.85
CA GLU A 141 -0.69 -13.54 5.71
C GLU A 141 -1.80 -13.68 4.67
N LEU A 142 -2.41 -14.86 4.51
CA LEU A 142 -3.47 -15.06 3.53
C LEU A 142 -4.73 -14.24 3.85
N PRO A 143 -5.35 -14.32 5.05
CA PRO A 143 -6.50 -13.46 5.36
C PRO A 143 -6.12 -11.98 5.40
N LEU A 144 -4.91 -11.65 5.87
CA LEU A 144 -4.44 -10.27 5.90
C LEU A 144 -4.23 -9.69 4.50
N SER A 145 -3.87 -10.50 3.51
CA SER A 145 -3.75 -10.05 2.11
C SER A 145 -5.06 -9.53 1.52
N ILE A 146 -6.21 -10.02 2.02
CA ILE A 146 -7.53 -9.50 1.66
C ILE A 146 -7.69 -8.10 2.23
N VAL A 147 -7.40 -7.93 3.52
CA VAL A 147 -7.45 -6.64 4.22
C VAL A 147 -6.50 -5.62 3.60
N ASP A 148 -5.28 -6.04 3.25
CA ASP A 148 -4.29 -5.21 2.55
C ASP A 148 -4.84 -4.72 1.20
N GLY A 149 -5.67 -5.53 0.52
CA GLY A 149 -6.40 -5.12 -0.68
C GLY A 149 -7.37 -3.97 -0.39
N PHE A 150 -8.20 -4.09 0.65
CA PHE A 150 -9.15 -3.04 1.03
C PHE A 150 -8.45 -1.73 1.40
N THR A 151 -7.45 -1.78 2.29
CA THR A 151 -6.74 -0.60 2.78
C THR A 151 -5.95 0.07 1.66
N ARG A 152 -5.30 -0.69 0.78
CA ARG A 152 -4.54 -0.10 -0.32
C ARG A 152 -5.43 0.44 -1.44
N THR A 153 -6.61 -0.12 -1.68
CA THR A 153 -7.57 0.48 -2.62
C THR A 153 -8.05 1.85 -2.16
N LEU A 154 -8.14 2.13 -0.84
CA LEU A 154 -8.43 3.49 -0.36
C LEU A 154 -7.41 4.51 -0.86
N LEU A 155 -6.12 4.20 -0.71
CA LEU A 155 -5.05 5.07 -1.18
C LEU A 155 -5.15 5.29 -2.69
N LEU A 156 -5.29 4.20 -3.46
CA LEU A 156 -5.21 4.20 -4.92
C LEU A 156 -6.45 4.77 -5.63
N CYS A 157 -7.62 4.73 -4.99
CA CYS A 157 -8.88 5.17 -5.59
C CYS A 157 -9.46 6.44 -4.94
N ASN A 158 -9.24 6.66 -3.64
CA ASN A 158 -9.88 7.75 -2.91
C ASN A 158 -8.92 8.91 -2.61
N LEU A 159 -7.62 8.65 -2.44
CA LEU A 159 -6.66 9.68 -2.08
C LEU A 159 -5.91 10.21 -3.30
N ILE A 160 -5.28 9.32 -4.07
CA ILE A 160 -4.42 9.74 -5.19
C ILE A 160 -5.20 10.39 -6.34
N PRO A 161 -6.31 9.82 -6.86
CA PRO A 161 -6.96 10.41 -8.02
C PRO A 161 -7.48 11.83 -7.77
N PRO A 162 -8.20 12.14 -6.67
CA PRO A 162 -8.63 13.50 -6.38
C PRO A 162 -7.47 14.49 -6.20
N ALA A 163 -6.33 14.05 -5.65
CA ALA A 163 -5.15 14.90 -5.49
C ALA A 163 -4.54 15.33 -6.84
N VAL A 164 -4.66 14.48 -7.87
CA VAL A 164 -4.20 14.79 -9.23
C VAL A 164 -5.24 15.56 -10.02
N THR A 165 -6.50 15.09 -10.05
CA THR A 165 -7.56 15.71 -10.87
C THR A 165 -8.03 17.04 -10.30
N GLY A 166 -7.86 17.27 -8.99
CA GLY A 166 -8.14 18.54 -8.33
C GLY A 166 -7.00 19.56 -8.40
N ASN A 167 -5.93 19.27 -9.15
CA ASN A 167 -4.80 20.19 -9.26
C ASN A 167 -5.19 21.48 -9.97
N SER A 168 -4.64 22.62 -9.53
CA SER A 168 -4.90 23.93 -10.13
C SER A 168 -4.36 24.06 -11.56
N SER A 169 -3.36 23.25 -11.93
CA SER A 169 -2.81 23.20 -13.28
C SER A 169 -3.59 22.19 -14.15
N PRO A 170 -4.28 22.64 -15.23
CA PRO A 170 -5.00 21.74 -16.12
C PRO A 170 -4.08 20.71 -16.80
N ALA A 171 -2.82 21.06 -17.05
CA ALA A 171 -1.84 20.15 -17.64
C ALA A 171 -1.51 18.98 -16.71
N ILE A 172 -1.54 19.19 -15.39
CA ILE A 172 -1.37 18.14 -14.39
C ILE A 172 -2.67 17.37 -14.21
N ALA A 173 -3.78 18.08 -14.04
CA ALA A 173 -5.10 17.50 -13.76
C ALA A 173 -5.61 16.59 -14.89
N ALA A 174 -5.28 16.89 -16.16
CA ALA A 174 -5.71 16.09 -17.31
C ALA A 174 -4.68 15.03 -17.76
N SER A 175 -3.46 15.01 -17.19
CA SER A 175 -2.38 14.10 -17.61
C SER A 175 -2.54 12.69 -17.03
N PRO A 176 -2.73 11.65 -17.85
CA PRO A 176 -2.79 10.27 -17.37
C PRO A 176 -1.46 9.80 -16.80
N TRP A 177 -0.33 10.29 -17.35
CA TRP A 177 0.99 9.97 -16.83
C TRP A 177 1.22 10.52 -15.44
N THR A 178 0.75 11.74 -15.16
CA THR A 178 0.87 12.31 -13.83
C THR A 178 0.10 11.47 -12.81
N LEU A 179 -1.10 11.00 -13.17
CA LEU A 179 -1.87 10.10 -12.32
C LEU A 179 -1.12 8.79 -12.02
N LEU A 180 -0.60 8.13 -13.06
CA LEU A 180 0.11 6.86 -12.91
C LEU A 180 1.42 7.01 -12.13
N VAL A 181 2.24 8.02 -12.44
CA VAL A 181 3.51 8.27 -11.74
C VAL A 181 3.26 8.67 -10.29
N THR A 182 2.30 9.56 -10.02
CA THR A 182 1.91 9.90 -8.65
C THR A 182 1.48 8.66 -7.88
N SER A 183 0.68 7.77 -8.49
CA SER A 183 0.25 6.55 -7.79
C SER A 183 1.40 5.62 -7.47
N LEU A 184 2.36 5.47 -8.40
CA LEU A 184 3.57 4.68 -8.21
C LEU A 184 4.42 5.23 -7.06
N VAL A 185 4.68 6.53 -7.06
CA VAL A 185 5.53 7.20 -6.05
C VAL A 185 4.83 7.25 -4.70
N THR A 186 3.55 7.65 -4.65
CA THR A 186 2.81 7.80 -3.38
C THR A 186 2.64 6.45 -2.69
N ALA A 187 2.31 5.38 -3.43
CA ALA A 187 2.04 4.08 -2.84
C ALA A 187 3.31 3.30 -2.43
N ASN A 188 4.48 3.63 -2.99
CA ASN A 188 5.71 2.86 -2.76
C ASN A 188 6.85 3.69 -2.14
N GLY A 189 6.78 5.02 -2.19
CA GLY A 189 7.84 5.95 -1.75
C GLY A 189 8.28 5.71 -0.32
N GLY A 190 7.35 5.37 0.56
CA GLY A 190 7.68 5.03 1.95
C GLY A 190 8.61 3.83 2.06
N PHE A 191 8.28 2.69 1.42
CA PHE A 191 9.15 1.52 1.41
C PHE A 191 10.49 1.79 0.72
N PHE A 192 10.48 2.51 -0.40
CA PHE A 192 11.72 2.94 -1.05
C PHE A 192 12.65 3.69 -0.11
N LEU A 193 12.14 4.70 0.61
CA LEU A 193 12.94 5.49 1.54
C LEU A 193 13.40 4.65 2.73
N THR A 194 12.53 3.80 3.30
CA THR A 194 12.92 2.93 4.42
C THR A 194 14.01 1.91 4.05
N ASN A 195 13.93 1.36 2.83
CA ASN A 195 14.94 0.46 2.31
C ASN A 195 16.23 1.21 1.99
N LEU A 196 16.14 2.39 1.37
CA LEU A 196 17.29 3.23 1.00
C LEU A 196 18.16 3.58 2.21
N VAL A 197 17.55 3.98 3.33
CA VAL A 197 18.30 4.36 4.55
C VAL A 197 18.44 3.24 5.57
N SER A 198 18.06 2.00 5.20
CA SER A 198 18.24 0.81 6.03
C SER A 198 17.51 0.90 7.39
N PHE A 199 16.32 1.52 7.41
CA PHE A 199 15.55 1.72 8.66
C PHE A 199 15.20 0.41 9.36
N LEU A 200 14.93 -0.65 8.58
CA LEU A 200 14.48 -1.96 9.08
C LEU A 200 15.61 -2.89 9.52
N ASN A 201 16.87 -2.61 9.16
CA ASN A 201 17.99 -3.48 9.51
C ASN A 201 18.44 -3.27 10.96
N PRO A 202 18.95 -4.31 11.64
CA PRO A 202 19.47 -4.23 13.01
C PRO A 202 20.87 -3.57 13.09
N THR A 203 21.24 -2.78 12.09
CA THR A 203 22.54 -2.11 11.95
C THR A 203 22.37 -0.60 11.94
N PRO A 204 23.46 0.17 12.15
CA PRO A 204 23.45 1.61 11.94
C PRO A 204 22.87 1.99 10.58
N LEU A 205 22.19 3.13 10.51
CA LEU A 205 21.62 3.64 9.27
C LEU A 205 22.72 3.78 8.21
N ALA A 206 22.48 3.18 7.06
CA ALA A 206 23.40 3.18 5.93
C ALA A 206 22.58 3.33 4.66
N LEU A 207 23.16 4.05 3.69
CA LEU A 207 22.58 4.14 2.37
C LEU A 207 22.80 2.80 1.65
N GLN A 208 21.73 2.17 1.18
CA GLN A 208 21.78 0.93 0.42
C GLN A 208 20.83 0.97 -0.77
N THR A 209 21.14 0.21 -1.82
CA THR A 209 20.26 0.10 -2.98
C THR A 209 18.97 -0.62 -2.57
N PRO A 210 17.81 0.04 -2.65
CA PRO A 210 16.54 -0.57 -2.25
C PRO A 210 16.22 -1.78 -3.14
N PRO A 211 15.60 -2.86 -2.61
CA PRO A 211 15.31 -4.10 -3.34
C PRO A 211 14.57 -3.88 -4.66
N GLU A 212 13.73 -2.86 -4.73
CA GLU A 212 12.94 -2.50 -5.90
C GLU A 212 13.80 -2.00 -7.08
N LEU A 213 14.99 -1.44 -6.81
CA LEU A 213 15.97 -1.00 -7.81
C LEU A 213 17.02 -2.07 -8.12
N GLN A 214 17.02 -3.19 -7.40
CA GLN A 214 17.88 -4.34 -7.69
C GLN A 214 17.34 -5.12 -8.90
N PRO A 215 18.15 -6.02 -9.52
CA PRO A 215 17.70 -6.83 -10.65
C PRO A 215 16.40 -7.57 -10.34
N TYR A 216 15.42 -7.45 -11.24
CA TYR A 216 14.04 -7.96 -11.10
C TYR A 216 13.20 -7.36 -9.96
N GLY A 217 13.69 -6.37 -9.21
CA GLY A 217 12.92 -5.68 -8.18
C GLY A 217 11.63 -5.03 -8.72
N TRP A 218 11.68 -4.55 -9.97
CA TRP A 218 10.53 -3.99 -10.67
C TRP A 218 9.36 -4.97 -10.88
N THR A 219 9.61 -6.28 -10.79
CA THR A 219 8.58 -7.32 -10.91
C THR A 219 7.74 -7.48 -9.64
N ALA A 220 8.15 -6.86 -8.53
CA ALA A 220 7.41 -6.89 -7.27
C ALA A 220 5.97 -6.39 -7.48
N THR A 221 5.00 -7.23 -7.12
CA THR A 221 3.57 -6.93 -7.30
C THR A 221 3.19 -5.60 -6.66
N ASP A 222 3.76 -5.27 -5.51
CA ASP A 222 3.50 -4.01 -4.82
C ASP A 222 3.86 -2.77 -5.64
N LEU A 223 4.88 -2.86 -6.50
CA LEU A 223 5.35 -1.71 -7.24
C LEU A 223 4.36 -1.33 -8.35
N TRP A 224 4.08 -2.27 -9.26
CA TRP A 224 3.28 -2.01 -10.45
C TRP A 224 1.77 -2.12 -10.22
N CYS A 225 1.31 -2.75 -9.12
CA CYS A 225 -0.14 -2.83 -8.84
C CYS A 225 -0.74 -1.44 -8.58
N ALA A 226 0.04 -0.50 -8.05
CA ALA A 226 -0.41 0.86 -7.78
C ALA A 226 -0.88 1.59 -9.06
N PRO A 227 -0.02 1.80 -10.08
CA PRO A 227 -0.46 2.42 -11.33
C PRO A 227 -1.48 1.58 -12.08
N LEU A 228 -1.43 0.25 -12.02
CA LEU A 228 -2.44 -0.60 -12.65
C LEU A 228 -3.84 -0.33 -12.07
N VAL A 229 -3.99 -0.40 -10.74
CA VAL A 229 -5.29 -0.27 -10.09
C VAL A 229 -5.80 1.17 -10.15
N THR A 230 -4.93 2.17 -10.00
CA THR A 230 -5.31 3.56 -10.23
C THR A 230 -5.74 3.80 -11.69
N GLY A 231 -5.05 3.19 -12.67
CA GLY A 231 -5.45 3.24 -14.08
C GLY A 231 -6.80 2.57 -14.34
N ILE A 232 -7.07 1.40 -13.76
CA ILE A 232 -8.38 0.73 -13.83
C ILE A 232 -9.47 1.62 -13.23
N TYR A 233 -9.22 2.21 -12.05
CA TYR A 233 -10.17 3.13 -11.43
C TYR A 233 -10.46 4.34 -12.32
N ALA A 234 -9.42 4.95 -12.89
CA ALA A 234 -9.55 6.10 -13.78
C ALA A 234 -10.29 5.76 -15.09
N LEU A 235 -10.03 4.58 -15.66
CA LEU A 235 -10.72 4.03 -16.83
C LEU A 235 -12.21 3.86 -16.56
N LEU A 236 -12.58 3.27 -15.40
CA LEU A 236 -13.98 3.00 -15.06
C LEU A 236 -14.74 4.28 -14.70
N THR A 237 -14.10 5.25 -14.05
CA THR A 237 -14.73 6.49 -13.56
C THR A 237 -14.62 7.67 -14.52
N HIS A 238 -13.89 7.51 -15.63
CA HIS A 238 -13.56 8.60 -16.56
C HIS A 238 -12.87 9.78 -15.86
N ALA A 239 -11.95 9.49 -14.94
CA ALA A 239 -11.32 10.50 -14.09
C ALA A 239 -10.61 11.62 -14.88
N GLN A 240 -10.17 11.33 -16.10
CA GLN A 240 -9.61 12.30 -17.05
C GLN A 240 -10.10 11.97 -18.47
N PRO A 241 -10.13 12.94 -19.41
CA PRO A 241 -10.64 12.73 -20.76
C PRO A 241 -10.00 11.55 -21.51
N PHE A 242 -8.67 11.39 -21.39
CA PHE A 242 -7.93 10.28 -21.97
C PHE A 242 -8.51 8.90 -21.60
N TRP A 243 -8.93 8.74 -20.34
CA TRP A 243 -9.46 7.47 -19.84
C TRP A 243 -10.87 7.17 -20.39
N ALA A 244 -11.68 8.20 -20.62
CA ALA A 244 -13.00 8.05 -21.25
C ALA A 244 -12.88 7.58 -22.71
N ASP A 245 -11.95 8.18 -23.45
CA ASP A 245 -11.65 7.79 -24.84
C ASP A 245 -11.12 6.36 -24.89
N LEU A 246 -10.17 6.02 -24.01
CA LEU A 246 -9.61 4.68 -23.91
C LEU A 246 -10.68 3.63 -23.55
N HIS A 247 -11.60 3.95 -22.64
CA HIS A 247 -12.70 3.05 -22.27
C HIS A 247 -13.63 2.79 -23.46
N THR A 248 -13.89 3.81 -24.29
CA THR A 248 -14.68 3.68 -25.52
C THR A 248 -13.98 2.83 -26.58
N VAL A 249 -12.65 3.00 -26.75
CA VAL A 249 -11.86 2.14 -27.66
C VAL A 249 -11.86 0.69 -27.20
N LEU A 250 -11.59 0.44 -25.91
CA LEU A 250 -11.52 -0.91 -25.36
C LEU A 250 -12.86 -1.64 -25.42
N SER A 251 -13.96 -0.98 -25.09
CA SER A 251 -15.31 -1.57 -25.19
C SER A 251 -15.67 -1.94 -26.63
N THR A 252 -15.32 -1.07 -27.59
CA THR A 252 -15.49 -1.33 -29.02
C THR A 252 -14.67 -2.54 -29.47
N MET A 253 -13.41 -2.64 -29.06
CA MET A 253 -12.53 -3.77 -29.38
C MET A 253 -13.02 -5.10 -28.78
N LEU A 254 -13.60 -5.05 -27.58
CA LEU A 254 -14.14 -6.22 -26.88
C LEU A 254 -15.54 -6.63 -27.39
N GLY A 255 -16.11 -5.90 -28.36
CA GLY A 255 -17.45 -6.15 -28.88
C GLY A 255 -18.55 -5.92 -27.85
N VAL A 256 -18.24 -5.23 -26.75
CA VAL A 256 -19.22 -4.83 -25.73
C VAL A 256 -19.95 -3.64 -26.32
N GLY A 257 -21.05 -3.92 -27.02
CA GLY A 257 -21.75 -2.98 -27.87
C GLY A 257 -21.95 -1.62 -27.22
N VAL A 258 -21.34 -0.59 -27.82
CA VAL A 258 -21.60 0.81 -27.48
C VAL A 258 -23.06 1.08 -27.87
N SER A 259 -23.93 1.19 -26.87
CA SER A 259 -25.36 1.33 -27.10
C SER A 259 -25.63 2.67 -27.81
N ALA A 260 -26.11 2.61 -29.05
CA ALA A 260 -26.38 3.80 -29.88
C ALA A 260 -27.44 4.75 -29.29
N LYS A 261 -28.12 4.37 -28.19
CA LYS A 261 -29.16 5.17 -27.53
C LYS A 261 -28.64 6.26 -26.59
N SER A 262 -27.35 6.30 -26.24
CA SER A 262 -26.77 7.28 -25.30
C SER A 262 -25.75 8.26 -25.91
N GLY A 263 -25.73 8.44 -27.23
CA GLY A 263 -24.81 9.39 -27.86
C GLY A 263 -23.37 8.87 -28.04
N GLY A 264 -23.18 7.56 -28.16
CA GLY A 264 -21.98 6.96 -28.76
C GLY A 264 -20.78 6.69 -27.85
N GLY A 265 -20.92 6.82 -26.52
CA GLY A 265 -19.86 6.49 -25.55
C GLY A 265 -20.30 5.48 -24.49
N VAL A 266 -19.32 4.82 -23.85
CA VAL A 266 -19.56 4.01 -22.64
C VAL A 266 -19.81 4.94 -21.45
N GLU A 267 -20.78 4.63 -20.60
CA GLU A 267 -21.06 5.43 -19.40
C GLU A 267 -20.00 5.19 -18.31
N ALA A 268 -19.61 6.26 -17.62
CA ALA A 268 -18.74 6.16 -16.45
C ALA A 268 -19.43 5.39 -15.32
N LEU A 269 -18.71 4.49 -14.66
CA LEU A 269 -19.20 3.83 -13.47
C LEU A 269 -19.17 4.78 -12.27
N ASP A 270 -20.09 4.56 -11.34
CA ASP A 270 -20.05 5.27 -10.07
C ASP A 270 -18.76 4.92 -9.29
N PRO A 271 -18.19 5.87 -8.52
CA PRO A 271 -16.95 5.66 -7.77
C PRO A 271 -16.98 4.47 -6.80
N HIS A 272 -18.15 4.08 -6.28
CA HIS A 272 -18.25 2.96 -5.33
C HIS A 272 -18.12 1.62 -6.05
N THR A 273 -18.79 1.46 -7.19
CA THR A 273 -18.68 0.26 -8.03
C THR A 273 -17.28 0.13 -8.62
N ALA A 274 -16.71 1.22 -9.17
CA ALA A 274 -15.34 1.20 -9.69
C ALA A 274 -14.31 0.80 -8.62
N ARG A 275 -14.47 1.32 -7.39
CA ARG A 275 -13.63 0.94 -6.25
C ARG A 275 -13.80 -0.52 -5.85
N ALA A 276 -15.03 -1.04 -5.85
CA ALA A 276 -15.28 -2.44 -5.54
C ALA A 276 -14.56 -3.38 -6.54
N VAL A 277 -14.55 -3.03 -7.84
CA VAL A 277 -13.74 -3.75 -8.84
C VAL A 277 -12.25 -3.69 -8.50
N CYS A 278 -11.75 -2.51 -8.13
CA CYS A 278 -10.35 -2.31 -7.76
C CYS A 278 -9.95 -3.15 -6.53
N VAL A 279 -10.82 -3.28 -5.53
CA VAL A 279 -10.60 -4.16 -4.36
C VAL A 279 -10.45 -5.61 -4.82
N VAL A 280 -11.36 -6.12 -5.66
CA VAL A 280 -11.29 -7.51 -6.15
C VAL A 280 -9.97 -7.78 -6.87
N VAL A 281 -9.56 -6.88 -7.77
CA VAL A 281 -8.29 -7.01 -8.50
C VAL A 281 -7.12 -7.02 -7.52
N LEU A 282 -7.06 -6.06 -6.60
CA LEU A 282 -5.93 -5.90 -5.69
C LEU A 282 -5.83 -7.05 -4.67
N THR A 283 -6.97 -7.49 -4.12
CA THR A 283 -7.04 -8.68 -3.28
C THR A 283 -6.55 -9.92 -4.04
N THR A 284 -6.94 -10.09 -5.30
CA THR A 284 -6.48 -11.24 -6.11
C THR A 284 -4.97 -11.21 -6.30
N LEU A 285 -4.40 -10.04 -6.60
CA LEU A 285 -2.95 -9.86 -6.73
C LEU A 285 -2.20 -10.15 -5.43
N PHE A 286 -2.72 -9.68 -4.29
CA PHE A 286 -2.10 -9.88 -2.99
C PHE A 286 -2.23 -11.30 -2.46
N VAL A 287 -3.38 -11.94 -2.66
CA VAL A 287 -3.55 -13.37 -2.40
C VAL A 287 -2.57 -14.18 -3.25
N GLY A 288 -2.47 -13.87 -4.55
CA GLY A 288 -1.53 -14.53 -5.46
C GLY A 288 -0.07 -14.39 -4.99
N ARG A 289 0.34 -13.18 -4.58
CA ARG A 289 1.66 -12.92 -3.98
C ARG A 289 1.87 -13.73 -2.70
N THR A 290 0.90 -13.74 -1.79
CA THR A 290 0.98 -14.49 -0.53
C THR A 290 1.10 -15.99 -0.76
N VAL A 291 0.28 -16.55 -1.67
CA VAL A 291 0.39 -17.95 -2.08
C VAL A 291 1.75 -18.24 -2.67
N LYS A 292 2.26 -17.40 -3.59
CA LYS A 292 3.59 -17.58 -4.18
C LYS A 292 4.70 -17.58 -3.13
N ASN A 293 4.63 -16.71 -2.12
CA ASN A 293 5.68 -16.56 -1.12
C ASN A 293 5.66 -17.65 -0.04
N PHE A 294 4.48 -18.14 0.36
CA PHE A 294 4.34 -19.06 1.50
C PHE A 294 3.86 -20.47 1.15
N ALA A 295 3.28 -20.71 -0.03
CA ALA A 295 2.86 -22.06 -0.44
C ALA A 295 4.00 -23.08 -0.56
N PRO A 296 5.24 -22.74 -0.97
CA PRO A 296 6.33 -23.70 -1.00
C PRO A 296 6.62 -24.31 0.37
N GLU A 297 6.47 -23.56 1.46
CA GLU A 297 6.66 -24.06 2.82
C GLU A 297 5.58 -25.08 3.19
N VAL A 298 4.32 -24.81 2.84
CA VAL A 298 3.20 -25.74 3.03
C VAL A 298 3.40 -27.01 2.21
N TRP A 299 3.77 -26.87 0.93
CA TRP A 299 3.97 -27.99 0.03
C TRP A 299 5.15 -28.87 0.48
N ASN A 300 6.24 -28.25 0.94
CA ASN A 300 7.40 -28.97 1.47
C ASN A 300 7.07 -29.68 2.80
N ASN A 301 6.26 -29.08 3.67
CA ASN A 301 5.83 -29.73 4.91
C ASN A 301 4.85 -30.89 4.66
N VAL A 302 3.96 -30.75 3.67
CA VAL A 302 2.97 -31.78 3.32
C VAL A 302 3.59 -32.93 2.51
N PHE A 303 4.41 -32.64 1.50
CA PHE A 303 4.98 -33.64 0.59
C PHE A 303 6.42 -34.03 0.91
N GLY A 304 7.22 -33.14 1.49
CA GLY A 304 8.58 -33.45 1.98
C GLY A 304 8.58 -34.35 3.22
N GLY A 305 7.53 -34.25 4.06
CA GLY A 305 7.29 -35.18 5.16
C GLY A 305 7.02 -36.63 4.72
N ILE A 306 6.57 -36.83 3.48
CA ILE A 306 6.36 -38.16 2.89
C ILE A 306 7.71 -38.79 2.50
N LYS A 307 8.69 -38.00 2.05
CA LYS A 307 10.02 -38.50 1.68
C LYS A 307 10.83 -38.98 2.89
N GLN A 308 10.80 -38.25 4.01
CA GLN A 308 11.54 -38.65 5.21
C GLN A 308 10.93 -39.86 5.96
N LYS A 309 9.61 -40.10 5.84
CA LYS A 309 8.99 -41.31 6.39
C LYS A 309 9.30 -42.58 5.59
N GLY A 310 9.68 -42.46 4.32
CA GLY A 310 10.06 -43.59 3.47
C GLY A 310 11.47 -44.13 3.72
N GLU A 311 12.42 -43.29 4.14
CA GLU A 311 13.80 -43.71 4.40
C GLU A 311 14.02 -44.33 5.79
N LYS A 312 13.15 -44.03 6.78
CA LYS A 312 13.26 -44.62 8.12
C LYS A 312 12.63 -46.02 8.27
N LEU A 313 12.11 -46.61 7.18
CA LEU A 313 11.46 -47.93 7.17
C LEU A 313 12.26 -49.03 6.45
N LYS A 314 13.53 -48.78 6.11
CA LYS A 314 14.41 -49.77 5.44
C LYS A 314 15.66 -50.15 6.25
N THR A 315 15.51 -50.35 7.55
CA THR A 315 16.53 -51.02 8.36
C THR A 315 15.86 -51.85 9.45
N GLN A 316 15.40 -53.05 9.05
CA GLN A 316 15.46 -54.28 9.85
C GLN A 316 15.68 -55.44 8.89
#